data_AF-A0A7F8RBP8-F1
#
_entry.id   AF-A0A7F8RBP8-F1
#
_cell.length_a   1.000
_cell.length_b   1.000
_cell.length_c   1.000
_cell.angle_alpha   90.00
_cell.angle_beta   90.00
_cell.angle_gamma   90.00
#
_symmetry.space_group_name_H-M   'P 1'
#
loop_
_entity.id
_entity.type
_entity.pdbx_description
1 polymer ?
#
loop_
_entity_poly.entity_id
_entity_poly.type
_entity_poly.pdbx_seq_one_letter_code
_entity_poly.pdbx_strand_id
1 'polypeptide(L)'
;MEVVKGDLSELLGVVRVDMGVPISVPAFGSSGNEWIWVDHLLWARPSPPQPPWCHQNPSLHYSILLDEEGHIKLTDFGLSKEAIDHEKKAYSFCGTVEYMAPEVVNRQGHTHSADWWSYGVLMFEMLTGSLPFQGKDRKETMTLILKAKLGMPQFLSTEAQSLLRALFKRNPANRLGSGPDGAEEIKRHAFYSTIDWNKLYRREIKPPFKPAVAQPDDTFYFDTEFTSRTPKDSPGIPPSAGAHQLFRGFSFVATGLMEDDGKPRATQAPLHSVVQQLHGKNLVFSDGYVVKEMIGVGSYSVCKRCVHKATNTEYAVKVIDKSKRDPSEEIEILLRYGQHPNIITLKDVYDDGKHVYLVTELMRGGELLDKILRQKFFSEREASFVLHTISKTVEYLHSQGVVHRDLKPSNILYVDESGNPECLRICDFGFAKQLRAENGLLMTPCYTANFVAPEVLKRQGYDEGCDIWSLGILLYTMLAGYTPFANGPSDTPEEILTRIGSGKFTLSGGNWNTVSETAKDLVSKMLHVDPHQRLTAKQVLQHPWITQKDKLPQSQLSHQDLQLVKGAMAATYSALNSSKPTPQLKPIESSILAQRRVRKLPSTTL
;
A
#
# COMPACT_ATOMS: atom_id res chain seq x y z
N MET A 1 -58.14 4.74 17.60
CA MET A 1 -56.78 5.21 17.30
C MET A 1 -55.91 3.98 17.15
N GLU A 2 -55.88 3.44 15.93
CA GLU A 2 -55.02 2.34 15.50
C GLU A 2 -54.23 2.85 14.29
N VAL A 3 -52.91 2.66 14.31
CA VAL A 3 -52.00 3.00 13.21
C VAL A 3 -51.82 1.76 12.36
N VAL A 4 -52.31 1.82 11.12
CA VAL A 4 -52.31 0.74 10.14
C VAL A 4 -51.03 0.76 9.31
N LYS A 5 -50.42 -0.41 9.16
CA LYS A 5 -49.35 -0.76 8.19
C LYS A 5 -49.85 -0.59 6.76
N GLY A 6 -49.04 -0.01 5.87
CA GLY A 6 -49.26 0.02 4.43
C GLY A 6 -47.96 -0.33 3.67
N ASP A 7 -48.08 -1.36 2.84
CA ASP A 7 -47.09 -1.93 1.93
C ASP A 7 -46.46 -0.92 0.96
N LEU A 8 -45.16 -1.09 0.69
CA LEU A 8 -44.42 -0.43 -0.41
C LEU A 8 -43.75 -1.54 -1.23
N SER A 9 -44.59 -2.30 -1.92
CA SER A 9 -44.22 -3.39 -2.81
C SER A 9 -44.91 -3.20 -4.16
N GLU A 10 -44.68 -2.07 -4.83
CA GLU A 10 -45.10 -1.89 -6.24
C GLU A 10 -44.37 -0.70 -6.88
N LEU A 11 -43.19 -0.94 -7.48
CA LEU A 11 -42.59 -0.12 -8.57
C LEU A 11 -41.34 -0.78 -9.17
N LEU A 12 -41.35 -2.12 -9.29
CA LEU A 12 -40.42 -2.86 -10.15
C LEU A 12 -41.21 -3.37 -11.36
N GLY A 13 -41.37 -2.48 -12.35
CA GLY A 13 -41.82 -2.86 -13.68
C GLY A 13 -40.67 -3.48 -14.46
N VAL A 14 -40.47 -4.79 -14.36
CA VAL A 14 -39.70 -5.57 -15.34
C VAL A 14 -40.62 -5.80 -16.54
N VAL A 15 -40.30 -5.20 -17.69
CA VAL A 15 -40.83 -5.64 -18.98
C VAL A 15 -39.70 -6.27 -19.78
N ARG A 16 -39.87 -7.56 -20.02
CA ARG A 16 -39.05 -8.44 -20.84
C ARG A 16 -39.38 -8.18 -22.31
N VAL A 17 -38.38 -7.92 -23.15
CA VAL A 17 -38.50 -8.06 -24.61
C VAL A 17 -37.26 -8.80 -25.12
N ASP A 18 -37.47 -10.07 -25.49
CA ASP A 18 -36.59 -10.83 -26.36
C ASP A 18 -36.60 -10.17 -27.75
N MET A 19 -35.42 -9.93 -28.34
CA MET A 19 -35.15 -10.10 -29.78
C MET A 19 -33.64 -10.12 -30.00
N GLY A 20 -33.15 -11.26 -30.50
CA GLY A 20 -31.73 -11.51 -30.74
C GLY A 20 -31.18 -10.81 -31.97
N VAL A 21 -29.99 -10.22 -31.81
CA VAL A 21 -28.95 -10.07 -32.84
C VAL A 21 -27.61 -10.05 -32.09
N PRO A 22 -26.63 -10.92 -32.43
CA PRO A 22 -25.31 -10.87 -31.81
C PRO A 22 -24.49 -9.73 -32.45
N ILE A 23 -24.06 -8.74 -31.67
CA ILE A 23 -23.04 -7.78 -32.09
C ILE A 23 -21.78 -8.05 -31.27
N SER A 24 -20.74 -8.54 -31.95
CA SER A 24 -19.40 -8.79 -31.44
C SER A 24 -18.64 -7.49 -31.21
N VAL A 25 -18.20 -7.23 -29.97
CA VAL A 25 -17.20 -6.20 -29.65
C VAL A 25 -15.85 -6.91 -29.44
N PRO A 26 -14.76 -6.51 -30.11
CA PRO A 26 -13.47 -7.17 -29.97
C PRO A 26 -12.82 -6.83 -28.62
N ALA A 27 -12.47 -7.87 -27.85
CA ALA A 27 -11.65 -7.75 -26.66
C ALA A 27 -10.20 -7.38 -27.07
N PHE A 28 -9.72 -6.23 -26.61
CA PHE A 28 -8.31 -5.85 -26.81
C PHE A 28 -7.41 -6.62 -25.84
N GLY A 29 -6.57 -7.48 -26.42
CA GLY A 29 -5.45 -8.13 -25.74
C GLY A 29 -4.31 -7.14 -25.44
N SER A 30 -3.61 -7.43 -24.35
CA SER A 30 -2.41 -6.75 -23.89
C SER A 30 -1.27 -6.86 -24.91
N SER A 31 -0.95 -5.73 -25.55
CA SER A 31 0.33 -5.50 -26.22
C SER A 31 1.14 -4.52 -25.36
N GLY A 32 2.39 -4.88 -25.07
CA GLY A 32 3.25 -4.25 -24.06
C GLY A 32 3.94 -2.97 -24.52
N ASN A 33 3.19 -1.89 -24.70
CA ASN A 33 3.75 -0.55 -24.84
C ASN A 33 3.31 0.29 -23.64
N GLU A 34 4.25 0.81 -22.86
CA GLU A 34 3.99 1.73 -21.74
C GLU A 34 3.92 3.20 -22.23
N TRP A 35 3.14 4.04 -21.54
CA TRP A 35 2.69 5.36 -22.03
C TRP A 35 3.05 6.49 -21.04
N ILE A 36 3.40 7.69 -21.53
CA ILE A 36 3.95 8.84 -20.78
C ILE A 36 2.88 9.95 -20.55
N TRP A 37 2.81 10.54 -19.36
CA TRP A 37 1.84 11.61 -19.05
C TRP A 37 2.12 12.93 -19.80
N VAL A 38 1.08 13.58 -20.36
CA VAL A 38 1.22 14.85 -21.11
C VAL A 38 1.65 16.04 -20.23
N ASP A 39 1.29 16.04 -18.94
CA ASP A 39 1.58 17.14 -18.00
C ASP A 39 3.08 17.36 -17.79
N HIS A 40 3.87 16.28 -17.73
CA HIS A 40 5.33 16.35 -17.49
C HIS A 40 6.13 17.05 -18.60
N LEU A 41 5.50 17.37 -19.73
CA LEU A 41 6.13 18.05 -20.87
C LEU A 41 5.86 19.55 -20.92
N LEU A 42 4.75 20.02 -20.35
CA LEU A 42 4.41 21.44 -20.30
C LEU A 42 5.40 22.22 -19.42
N TRP A 43 6.00 21.56 -18.43
CA TRP A 43 6.95 22.14 -17.47
C TRP A 43 8.42 22.06 -17.92
N ALA A 44 8.72 21.50 -19.10
CA ALA A 44 10.08 21.33 -19.61
C ALA A 44 10.58 22.48 -20.52
N ARG A 45 9.86 23.61 -20.62
CA ARG A 45 10.39 24.81 -21.30
C ARG A 45 11.24 25.65 -20.33
N PRO A 46 12.47 26.05 -20.72
CA PRO A 46 13.27 26.94 -19.90
C PRO A 46 12.65 28.35 -19.91
N SER A 47 12.16 28.81 -18.76
CA SER A 47 11.69 30.17 -18.50
C SER A 47 11.99 30.52 -17.04
N PRO A 48 12.23 31.81 -16.71
CA PRO A 48 12.95 32.23 -15.49
C PRO A 48 12.18 31.91 -14.20
N PRO A 49 12.87 31.88 -13.04
CA PRO A 49 12.37 31.25 -11.81
C PRO A 49 11.08 31.92 -11.33
N GLN A 50 9.98 31.18 -11.34
CA GLN A 50 8.72 31.57 -10.74
C GLN A 50 8.74 31.22 -9.23
N PRO A 51 8.06 32.02 -8.38
CA PRO A 51 8.14 31.91 -6.91
C PRO A 51 7.47 30.63 -6.35
N PRO A 52 7.75 30.26 -5.08
CA PRO A 52 7.51 28.90 -4.53
C PRO A 52 6.05 28.45 -4.36
N TRP A 53 5.07 29.24 -4.82
CA TRP A 53 3.65 28.99 -4.58
C TRP A 53 2.95 28.24 -5.74
N CYS A 54 3.65 27.92 -6.83
CA CYS A 54 3.09 27.19 -7.97
C CYS A 54 3.11 25.66 -7.86
N HIS A 55 3.70 25.06 -6.81
CA HIS A 55 3.83 23.60 -6.67
C HIS A 55 2.63 22.89 -6.00
N GLN A 56 1.45 23.53 -5.90
CA GLN A 56 0.35 23.03 -5.07
C GLN A 56 -0.86 22.43 -5.81
N ASN A 57 -0.74 22.01 -7.06
CA ASN A 57 -1.86 21.27 -7.66
C ASN A 57 -1.44 20.18 -8.67
N PRO A 58 -1.01 18.99 -8.22
CA PRO A 58 -0.91 17.81 -9.08
C PRO A 58 -2.31 17.20 -9.25
N SER A 59 -3.25 17.98 -9.80
CA SER A 59 -4.63 17.54 -9.99
C SER A 59 -4.87 17.16 -11.46
N LEU A 60 -4.68 15.87 -11.74
CA LEU A 60 -5.53 15.08 -12.64
C LEU A 60 -5.46 15.35 -14.16
N HIS A 61 -4.26 15.28 -14.76
CA HIS A 61 -4.12 14.88 -16.18
C HIS A 61 -3.99 13.36 -16.37
N TYR A 62 -4.59 12.54 -15.49
CA TYR A 62 -4.42 11.08 -15.50
C TYR A 62 -5.20 10.32 -16.60
N SER A 63 -5.84 11.04 -17.52
CA SER A 63 -6.64 10.43 -18.60
C SER A 63 -6.04 10.65 -19.99
N ILE A 64 -4.87 11.30 -20.12
CA ILE A 64 -4.23 11.57 -21.42
C ILE A 64 -2.74 11.23 -21.34
N LEU A 65 -2.35 10.20 -22.09
CA LEU A 65 -1.00 9.68 -22.20
C LEU A 65 -0.44 9.84 -23.62
N LEU A 66 0.88 9.81 -23.76
CA LEU A 66 1.64 9.76 -25.00
C LEU A 66 2.29 8.39 -25.15
N ASP A 67 2.36 7.87 -26.36
CA ASP A 67 3.15 6.67 -26.65
C ASP A 67 4.64 6.99 -26.90
N GLU A 68 5.45 5.93 -27.03
CA GLU A 68 6.88 6.06 -27.30
C GLU A 68 7.16 6.82 -28.61
N GLU A 69 6.23 6.82 -29.56
CA GLU A 69 6.28 7.61 -30.79
C GLU A 69 5.77 9.05 -30.63
N GLY A 70 5.13 9.39 -29.51
CA GLY A 70 4.60 10.72 -29.19
C GLY A 70 3.12 10.93 -29.58
N HIS A 71 2.37 9.89 -29.91
CA HIS A 71 0.93 9.97 -30.19
C HIS A 71 0.10 9.91 -28.90
N ILE A 72 -0.99 10.69 -28.87
CA ILE A 72 -1.89 10.78 -27.71
C ILE A 72 -2.81 9.55 -27.63
N LYS A 73 -3.00 9.05 -26.41
CA LYS A 73 -4.01 8.07 -26.03
C LYS A 73 -4.83 8.57 -24.84
N LEU A 74 -6.14 8.35 -24.91
CA LEU A 74 -7.03 8.56 -23.77
C LEU A 74 -7.04 7.31 -22.90
N THR A 75 -6.92 7.49 -21.59
CA THR A 75 -6.89 6.43 -20.58
C THR A 75 -7.88 6.72 -19.47
N ASP A 76 -8.10 5.73 -18.59
CA ASP A 76 -8.97 5.85 -17.43
C ASP A 76 -10.45 6.15 -17.74
N PHE A 77 -11.15 5.13 -18.23
CA PHE A 77 -12.62 5.14 -18.40
C PHE A 77 -13.37 4.74 -17.12
N GLY A 78 -12.72 4.79 -15.94
CA GLY A 78 -13.27 4.28 -14.68
C GLY A 78 -14.53 4.99 -14.19
N LEU A 79 -14.82 6.19 -14.73
CA LEU A 79 -16.03 6.97 -14.46
C LEU A 79 -16.99 7.04 -15.67
N SER A 80 -16.65 6.39 -16.79
CA SER A 80 -17.49 6.36 -17.97
C SER A 80 -18.78 5.58 -17.70
N LYS A 81 -19.91 6.14 -18.12
CA LYS A 81 -21.23 5.54 -17.94
C LYS A 81 -21.99 5.49 -19.25
N GLU A 82 -22.59 4.33 -19.51
CA GLU A 82 -23.60 4.21 -20.54
C GLU A 82 -24.90 4.87 -20.03
N ALA A 83 -25.58 5.62 -20.89
CA ALA A 83 -26.79 6.33 -20.50
C ALA A 83 -27.99 5.36 -20.47
N ILE A 84 -28.38 4.92 -19.27
CA ILE A 84 -29.38 3.86 -19.06
C ILE A 84 -30.82 4.42 -19.03
N ASP A 85 -31.00 5.74 -18.98
CA ASP A 85 -32.31 6.40 -18.85
C ASP A 85 -32.93 6.76 -20.21
N HIS A 86 -34.26 6.80 -20.31
CA HIS A 86 -35.01 7.18 -21.52
C HIS A 86 -34.66 8.59 -22.04
N GLU A 87 -34.13 9.46 -21.17
CA GLU A 87 -33.63 10.80 -21.53
C GLU A 87 -32.12 10.85 -21.87
N LYS A 88 -31.42 9.71 -21.88
CA LYS A 88 -29.95 9.59 -22.09
C LYS A 88 -29.10 10.47 -21.14
N LYS A 89 -29.56 10.68 -19.90
CA LYS A 89 -28.85 11.45 -18.87
C LYS A 89 -28.22 10.56 -17.80
N ALA A 90 -27.08 10.99 -17.26
CA ALA A 90 -26.42 10.44 -16.09
C ALA A 90 -26.51 11.42 -14.91
N TYR A 91 -26.65 10.92 -13.68
CA TYR A 91 -26.83 11.72 -12.47
C TYR A 91 -25.64 11.65 -11.50
N SER A 92 -24.49 11.15 -11.97
CA SER A 92 -23.26 11.08 -11.18
C SER A 92 -22.77 12.47 -10.75
N PHE A 93 -22.27 12.57 -9.52
CA PHE A 93 -21.46 13.69 -9.06
C PHE A 93 -20.05 13.19 -8.77
N CYS A 94 -19.24 13.03 -9.82
CA CYS A 94 -17.89 12.47 -9.75
C CYS A 94 -16.96 13.22 -10.73
N GLY A 95 -15.67 13.29 -10.39
CA GLY A 95 -14.65 14.01 -11.16
C GLY A 95 -13.95 15.12 -10.35
N THR A 96 -12.95 15.75 -10.97
CA THR A 96 -12.23 16.91 -10.43
C THR A 96 -13.11 18.15 -10.58
N VAL A 97 -13.35 18.89 -9.49
CA VAL A 97 -14.37 19.96 -9.43
C VAL A 97 -14.13 21.03 -10.50
N GLU A 98 -12.87 21.34 -10.76
CA GLU A 98 -12.38 22.33 -11.71
C GLU A 98 -12.75 22.02 -13.17
N TYR A 99 -12.94 20.75 -13.52
CA TYR A 99 -13.32 20.29 -14.86
C TYR A 99 -14.82 20.01 -14.98
N MET A 100 -15.58 20.05 -13.88
CA MET A 100 -17.01 19.74 -13.91
C MET A 100 -17.81 20.80 -14.68
N ALA A 101 -18.70 20.33 -15.55
CA ALA A 101 -19.64 21.18 -16.27
C ALA A 101 -20.71 21.77 -15.32
N PRO A 102 -21.30 22.96 -15.62
CA PRO A 102 -22.30 23.61 -14.78
C PRO A 102 -23.51 22.73 -14.42
N GLU A 103 -23.97 21.91 -15.35
CA GLU A 103 -25.08 20.97 -15.16
C GLU A 103 -24.75 19.83 -14.18
N VAL A 104 -23.48 19.40 -14.13
CA VAL A 104 -22.96 18.42 -13.16
C VAL A 104 -22.91 19.05 -11.77
N VAL A 105 -22.39 20.28 -11.69
CA VAL A 105 -22.32 21.05 -10.43
C VAL A 105 -23.72 21.29 -9.83
N ASN A 106 -24.70 21.61 -10.68
CA ASN A 106 -26.10 21.82 -10.26
C ASN A 106 -26.90 20.54 -10.04
N ARG A 107 -26.31 19.34 -10.25
CA ARG A 107 -26.98 18.03 -10.11
C ARG A 107 -28.25 17.90 -10.97
N GLN A 108 -28.29 18.53 -12.14
CA GLN A 108 -29.44 18.54 -13.05
C GLN A 108 -29.47 17.32 -14.00
N GLY A 109 -28.53 16.39 -13.82
CA GLY A 109 -28.22 15.35 -14.79
C GLY A 109 -27.37 15.90 -15.93
N HIS A 110 -26.48 15.07 -16.49
CA HIS A 110 -25.56 15.44 -17.56
C HIS A 110 -25.60 14.43 -18.69
N THR A 111 -25.19 14.87 -19.88
CA THR A 111 -25.03 14.04 -21.09
C THR A 111 -23.58 14.11 -21.56
N HIS A 112 -23.26 13.49 -22.70
CA HIS A 112 -21.94 13.60 -23.37
C HIS A 112 -21.48 15.05 -23.58
N SER A 113 -22.40 16.02 -23.59
CA SER A 113 -22.08 17.44 -23.65
C SER A 113 -21.14 17.90 -22.52
N ALA A 114 -21.18 17.26 -21.34
CA ALA A 114 -20.30 17.59 -20.22
C ALA A 114 -18.83 17.32 -20.55
N ASP A 115 -18.53 16.31 -21.38
CA ASP A 115 -17.16 15.99 -21.80
C ASP A 115 -16.55 17.12 -22.62
N TRP A 116 -17.36 17.81 -23.44
CA TRP A 116 -16.91 18.97 -24.21
C TRP A 116 -16.60 20.20 -23.34
N TRP A 117 -17.24 20.32 -22.18
CA TRP A 117 -16.85 21.33 -21.20
C TRP A 117 -15.48 21.01 -20.61
N SER A 118 -15.28 19.77 -20.14
CA SER A 118 -14.00 19.29 -19.60
C SER A 118 -12.87 19.43 -20.62
N TYR A 119 -13.15 19.12 -21.89
CA TYR A 119 -12.24 19.34 -23.01
C TYR A 119 -11.87 20.82 -23.19
N GLY A 120 -12.82 21.73 -23.01
CA GLY A 120 -12.57 23.18 -23.02
C GLY A 120 -11.67 23.63 -21.85
N VAL A 121 -11.87 23.08 -20.65
CA VAL A 121 -11.01 23.34 -19.47
C VAL A 121 -9.57 22.90 -19.76
N LEU A 122 -9.40 21.67 -20.25
CA LEU A 122 -8.10 21.14 -20.65
C LEU A 122 -7.42 22.00 -21.73
N MET A 123 -8.15 22.34 -22.80
CA MET A 123 -7.61 23.18 -23.86
C MET A 123 -7.17 24.54 -23.33
N PHE A 124 -7.95 25.16 -22.44
CA PHE A 124 -7.61 26.45 -21.83
C PHE A 124 -6.33 26.35 -21.00
N GLU A 125 -6.20 25.29 -20.21
CA GLU A 125 -5.03 25.05 -19.38
C GLU A 125 -3.78 24.79 -20.21
N MET A 126 -3.84 23.92 -21.23
CA MET A 126 -2.70 23.68 -22.12
C MET A 126 -2.23 24.95 -22.85
N LEU A 127 -3.14 25.88 -23.14
CA LEU A 127 -2.83 27.11 -23.85
C LEU A 127 -2.36 28.24 -22.94
N THR A 128 -2.71 28.22 -21.65
CA THR A 128 -2.44 29.34 -20.73
C THR A 128 -1.60 28.99 -19.51
N GLY A 129 -1.44 27.71 -19.19
CA GLY A 129 -0.81 27.22 -17.97
C GLY A 129 -1.66 27.46 -16.70
N SER A 130 -2.94 27.80 -16.84
CA SER A 130 -3.83 28.09 -15.72
C SER A 130 -5.26 27.62 -15.97
N LEU A 131 -6.00 27.32 -14.91
CA LEU A 131 -7.40 26.92 -15.01
C LEU A 131 -8.32 28.12 -15.27
N PRO A 132 -9.38 27.97 -16.08
CA PRO A 132 -10.33 29.05 -16.38
C PRO A 132 -11.21 29.42 -15.18
N PHE A 133 -11.47 28.48 -14.27
CA PHE A 133 -12.28 28.68 -13.06
C PHE A 133 -11.63 27.98 -11.86
N GLN A 134 -11.05 28.74 -10.94
CA GLN A 134 -10.44 28.20 -9.71
C GLN A 134 -10.63 29.21 -8.57
N GLY A 135 -11.22 28.76 -7.46
CA GLY A 135 -11.38 29.53 -6.23
C GLY A 135 -10.44 29.03 -5.12
N LYS A 136 -10.48 29.68 -3.96
CA LYS A 136 -9.69 29.31 -2.77
C LYS A 136 -10.18 28.01 -2.12
N ASP A 137 -11.45 27.68 -2.33
CA ASP A 137 -12.07 26.45 -1.87
C ASP A 137 -13.05 25.90 -2.92
N ARG A 138 -13.50 24.65 -2.71
CA ARG A 138 -14.43 23.97 -3.63
C ARG A 138 -15.73 24.73 -3.85
N LYS A 139 -16.24 25.42 -2.82
CA LYS A 139 -17.52 26.15 -2.90
C LYS A 139 -17.35 27.41 -3.75
N GLU A 140 -16.23 28.09 -3.64
CA GLU A 140 -15.87 29.22 -4.50
C GLU A 140 -15.65 28.76 -5.95
N THR A 141 -14.91 27.68 -6.19
CA THR A 141 -14.72 27.10 -7.54
C THR A 141 -16.05 26.74 -8.20
N MET A 142 -16.95 26.06 -7.48
CA MET A 142 -18.30 25.76 -7.99
C MET A 142 -19.10 27.03 -8.32
N THR A 143 -18.96 28.08 -7.50
CA THR A 143 -19.62 29.37 -7.75
C THR A 143 -19.08 30.03 -9.03
N LEU A 144 -17.77 29.96 -9.26
CA LEU A 144 -17.14 30.49 -10.47
C LEU A 144 -17.60 29.75 -11.73
N ILE A 145 -17.62 28.41 -11.70
CA ILE A 145 -18.14 27.58 -12.82
C ILE A 145 -19.56 28.02 -13.19
N LEU A 146 -20.42 28.22 -12.19
CA LEU A 146 -21.82 28.57 -12.42
C LEU A 146 -22.03 30.02 -12.88
N LYS A 147 -21.22 30.98 -12.44
CA LYS A 147 -21.55 32.42 -12.58
C LYS A 147 -20.47 33.30 -13.21
N ALA A 148 -19.20 32.92 -13.17
CA ALA A 148 -18.10 33.80 -13.61
C ALA A 148 -18.11 34.02 -15.13
N LYS A 149 -17.67 35.19 -15.59
CA LYS A 149 -17.39 35.38 -17.02
C LYS A 149 -16.03 34.77 -17.34
N LEU A 150 -15.94 34.05 -18.46
CA LEU A 150 -14.67 33.51 -18.94
C LEU A 150 -13.74 34.68 -19.31
N GLY A 151 -12.61 34.81 -18.62
CA GLY A 151 -11.56 35.74 -18.99
C GLY A 151 -10.78 35.18 -20.18
N MET A 152 -10.94 35.79 -21.36
CA MET A 152 -10.25 35.32 -22.57
C MET A 152 -8.88 36.00 -22.71
N PRO A 153 -7.76 35.24 -22.68
CA PRO A 153 -6.44 35.83 -22.87
C PRO A 153 -6.25 36.33 -24.30
N GLN A 154 -5.73 37.55 -24.43
CA GLN A 154 -5.56 38.21 -25.74
C GLN A 154 -4.41 37.63 -26.58
N PHE A 155 -3.50 36.87 -25.97
CA PHE A 155 -2.37 36.24 -26.67
C PHE A 155 -2.77 34.97 -27.44
N LEU A 156 -3.98 34.45 -27.23
CA LEU A 156 -4.48 33.28 -27.97
C LEU A 156 -4.97 33.69 -29.37
N SER A 157 -4.80 32.80 -30.35
CA SER A 157 -5.29 33.05 -31.71
C SER A 157 -6.81 33.22 -31.75
N THR A 158 -7.32 33.92 -32.75
CA THR A 158 -8.76 34.15 -32.96
C THR A 158 -9.54 32.84 -33.03
N GLU A 159 -8.95 31.80 -33.61
CA GLU A 159 -9.52 30.46 -33.77
C GLU A 159 -9.58 29.74 -32.41
N ALA A 160 -8.52 29.83 -31.60
CA ALA A 160 -8.49 29.23 -30.27
C ALA A 160 -9.52 29.90 -29.35
N GLN A 161 -9.59 31.23 -29.37
CA GLN A 161 -10.59 31.99 -28.61
C GLN A 161 -12.03 31.64 -29.05
N SER A 162 -12.26 31.50 -30.34
CA SER A 162 -13.57 31.11 -30.90
C SER A 162 -13.99 29.72 -30.39
N LEU A 163 -13.09 28.73 -30.45
CA LEU A 163 -13.37 27.38 -30.00
C LEU A 163 -13.68 27.33 -28.50
N LEU A 164 -12.85 27.99 -27.68
CA LEU A 164 -13.07 28.07 -26.23
C LEU A 164 -14.41 28.71 -25.87
N ARG A 165 -14.83 29.78 -26.58
CA ARG A 165 -16.16 30.39 -26.38
C ARG A 165 -17.31 29.45 -26.73
N ALA A 166 -17.10 28.56 -27.71
CA ALA A 166 -18.10 27.60 -28.15
C ALA A 166 -18.21 26.39 -27.20
N LEU A 167 -17.10 26.00 -26.56
CA LEU A 167 -17.06 24.94 -25.54
C LEU A 167 -17.55 25.42 -24.16
N PHE A 168 -17.26 26.65 -23.77
CA PHE A 168 -17.71 27.23 -22.48
C PHE A 168 -19.14 27.81 -22.50
N LYS A 169 -20.04 27.16 -23.23
CA LYS A 169 -21.48 27.47 -23.14
C LYS A 169 -22.08 26.74 -21.93
N ARG A 170 -22.68 27.51 -21.03
CA ARG A 170 -23.29 26.98 -19.80
C ARG A 170 -24.54 26.16 -20.05
N ASN A 171 -25.33 26.54 -21.06
CA ASN A 171 -26.40 25.70 -21.54
C ASN A 171 -25.79 24.58 -22.40
N PRO A 172 -25.92 23.30 -21.99
CA PRO A 172 -25.27 22.19 -22.69
C PRO A 172 -25.75 22.03 -24.14
N ALA A 173 -27.00 22.39 -24.43
CA ALA A 173 -27.57 22.32 -25.79
C ALA A 173 -26.93 23.31 -26.77
N ASN A 174 -26.33 24.40 -26.26
CA ASN A 174 -25.66 25.41 -27.08
C ASN A 174 -24.15 25.16 -27.20
N ARG A 175 -23.65 24.11 -26.55
CA ARG A 175 -22.22 23.77 -26.50
C ARG A 175 -21.85 23.05 -27.79
N LEU A 176 -20.73 23.47 -28.41
CA LEU A 176 -20.24 22.85 -29.63
C LEU A 176 -19.93 21.36 -29.38
N GLY A 177 -20.39 20.49 -30.26
CA GLY A 177 -20.25 19.04 -30.12
C GLY A 177 -21.40 18.36 -29.37
N SER A 178 -22.38 19.11 -28.86
CA SER A 178 -23.62 18.55 -28.28
C SER A 178 -24.71 18.27 -29.31
N GLY A 179 -24.52 18.72 -30.56
CA GLY A 179 -25.46 18.51 -31.66
C GLY A 179 -25.46 17.09 -32.22
N PRO A 180 -26.31 16.80 -33.22
CA PRO A 180 -26.44 15.47 -33.81
C PRO A 180 -25.15 14.97 -34.49
N ASP A 181 -24.30 15.89 -34.95
CA ASP A 181 -23.01 15.59 -35.56
C ASP A 181 -21.90 15.35 -34.53
N GLY A 182 -22.16 15.63 -33.24
CA GLY A 182 -21.26 15.36 -32.13
C GLY A 182 -19.85 15.90 -32.36
N ALA A 183 -18.85 15.03 -32.19
CA ALA A 183 -17.44 15.38 -32.34
C ALA A 183 -17.07 15.95 -33.71
N GLU A 184 -17.84 15.65 -34.77
CA GLU A 184 -17.54 16.16 -36.11
C GLU A 184 -17.69 17.68 -36.20
N GLU A 185 -18.55 18.29 -35.39
CA GLU A 185 -18.65 19.76 -35.28
C GLU A 185 -17.34 20.38 -34.81
N ILE A 186 -16.65 19.71 -33.88
CA ILE A 186 -15.38 20.16 -33.32
C ILE A 186 -14.27 19.94 -34.32
N LYS A 187 -14.24 18.76 -34.98
CA LYS A 187 -13.24 18.44 -36.01
C LYS A 187 -13.24 19.41 -37.19
N ARG A 188 -14.41 19.99 -37.52
CA ARG A 188 -14.58 21.00 -38.58
C ARG A 188 -14.24 22.43 -38.14
N HIS A 189 -14.03 22.69 -36.85
CA HIS A 189 -13.74 24.03 -36.37
C HIS A 189 -12.40 24.53 -36.94
N ALA A 190 -12.32 25.83 -37.30
CA ALA A 190 -11.15 26.42 -37.95
C ALA A 190 -9.82 26.23 -37.20
N PHE A 191 -9.89 26.08 -35.87
CA PHE A 191 -8.73 25.75 -35.02
C PHE A 191 -8.04 24.44 -35.43
N TYR A 192 -8.77 23.46 -35.97
CA TYR A 192 -8.24 22.18 -36.45
C TYR A 192 -8.05 22.10 -37.96
N SER A 193 -8.14 23.23 -38.68
CA SER A 193 -8.06 23.26 -40.15
C SER A 193 -6.76 22.69 -40.73
N THR A 194 -5.67 22.69 -39.95
CA THR A 194 -4.36 22.15 -40.35
C THR A 194 -4.23 20.64 -40.12
N ILE A 195 -5.21 20.01 -39.47
CA ILE A 195 -5.17 18.60 -39.08
C ILE A 195 -5.96 17.76 -40.10
N ASP A 196 -5.25 16.87 -40.78
CA ASP A 196 -5.88 15.79 -41.55
C ASP A 196 -6.25 14.65 -40.58
N TRP A 197 -7.52 14.59 -40.21
CA TRP A 197 -8.04 13.62 -39.25
C TRP A 197 -7.82 12.15 -39.66
N ASN A 198 -7.81 11.85 -40.97
CA ASN A 198 -7.60 10.50 -41.45
C ASN A 198 -6.12 10.10 -41.33
N LYS A 199 -5.20 11.02 -41.67
CA LYS A 199 -3.77 10.80 -41.43
C LYS A 199 -3.45 10.73 -39.94
N LEU A 200 -4.11 11.53 -39.12
CA LEU A 200 -3.95 11.48 -37.66
C LEU A 200 -4.39 10.12 -37.12
N TYR A 201 -5.56 9.62 -37.54
CA TYR A 201 -6.09 8.33 -37.13
C TYR A 201 -5.17 7.16 -37.53
N ARG A 202 -4.58 7.22 -38.73
CA ARG A 202 -3.61 6.22 -39.22
C ARG A 202 -2.19 6.42 -38.67
N ARG A 203 -1.97 7.38 -37.74
CA ARG A 203 -0.65 7.70 -37.15
C ARG A 203 0.39 8.15 -38.19
N GLU A 204 -0.05 8.72 -39.30
CA GLU A 204 0.82 9.22 -40.38
C GLU A 204 1.32 10.65 -40.14
N ILE A 205 0.66 11.40 -39.24
CA ILE A 205 1.11 12.72 -38.83
C ILE A 205 2.20 12.55 -37.77
N LYS A 206 3.41 13.03 -38.07
CA LYS A 206 4.52 13.03 -37.12
C LYS A 206 4.17 13.90 -35.90
N PRO A 207 4.22 13.37 -34.67
CA PRO A 207 3.96 14.15 -33.47
C PRO A 207 4.97 15.31 -33.28
N PRO A 208 4.54 16.46 -32.74
CA PRO A 208 5.41 17.61 -32.51
C PRO A 208 6.43 17.36 -31.39
N PHE A 209 6.14 16.40 -30.51
CA PHE A 209 7.01 15.98 -29.43
C PHE A 209 7.09 14.45 -29.43
N LYS A 210 8.30 13.90 -29.48
CA LYS A 210 8.58 12.47 -29.28
C LYS A 210 9.42 12.33 -28.00
N PRO A 211 8.97 11.59 -26.99
CA PRO A 211 9.74 11.39 -25.76
C PRO A 211 11.06 10.66 -26.05
N ALA A 212 12.15 11.04 -25.36
CA ALA A 212 13.45 10.40 -25.51
C ALA A 212 13.57 9.18 -24.57
N VAL A 213 12.92 8.08 -24.94
CA VAL A 213 12.90 6.82 -24.17
C VAL A 213 13.95 5.86 -24.75
N ALA A 214 14.84 5.29 -23.92
CA ALA A 214 15.91 4.39 -24.37
C ALA A 214 15.55 2.90 -24.27
N GLN A 215 14.67 2.53 -23.33
CA GLN A 215 14.18 1.16 -23.08
C GLN A 215 12.69 1.20 -22.73
N PRO A 216 11.90 0.14 -23.00
CA PRO A 216 10.44 0.12 -22.78
C PRO A 216 9.98 0.37 -21.33
N ASP A 217 10.88 0.18 -20.37
CA ASP A 217 10.70 0.29 -18.91
C ASP A 217 11.32 1.56 -18.33
N ASP A 218 11.76 2.49 -19.18
CA ASP A 218 12.41 3.73 -18.75
C ASP A 218 11.38 4.72 -18.17
N THR A 219 11.57 5.07 -16.89
CA THR A 219 10.65 5.90 -16.13
C THR A 219 11.08 7.38 -16.05
N PHE A 220 12.05 7.79 -16.87
CA PHE A 220 12.66 9.13 -16.83
C PHE A 220 11.67 10.32 -16.87
N TYR A 221 10.56 10.19 -17.60
CA TYR A 221 9.55 11.26 -17.75
C TYR A 221 8.40 11.16 -16.74
N PHE A 222 8.46 10.23 -15.79
CA PHE A 222 7.47 10.11 -14.73
C PHE A 222 8.01 10.77 -13.47
N ASP A 223 7.16 11.50 -12.74
CA ASP A 223 7.57 12.08 -11.47
C ASP A 223 8.14 11.00 -10.55
N THR A 224 9.24 11.34 -9.89
CA THR A 224 9.76 10.57 -8.75
C THR A 224 8.68 10.20 -7.75
N GLU A 225 7.64 11.03 -7.57
CA GLU A 225 6.48 10.70 -6.74
C GLU A 225 5.71 9.45 -7.21
N PHE A 226 5.65 9.15 -8.51
CA PHE A 226 4.99 7.96 -9.08
C PHE A 226 5.95 6.78 -9.28
N THR A 227 7.20 7.04 -9.68
CA THR A 227 8.21 5.99 -9.90
C THR A 227 8.77 5.42 -8.60
N SER A 228 8.67 6.16 -7.49
CA SER A 228 8.97 5.66 -6.15
C SER A 228 7.78 4.97 -5.47
N ARG A 229 6.59 4.93 -6.11
CA ARG A 229 5.41 4.21 -5.61
C ARG A 229 5.39 2.79 -6.16
N THR A 230 5.08 1.82 -5.29
CA THR A 230 4.88 0.42 -5.70
C THR A 230 3.65 0.33 -6.63
N PRO A 231 3.75 -0.28 -7.83
CA PRO A 231 2.59 -0.49 -8.72
C PRO A 231 1.49 -1.26 -8.00
N LYS A 232 0.26 -0.76 -8.04
CA LYS A 232 -0.91 -1.41 -7.46
C LYS A 232 -1.90 -1.76 -8.56
N ASP A 233 -2.27 -3.04 -8.66
CA ASP A 233 -3.46 -3.42 -9.40
C ASP A 233 -4.69 -2.85 -8.70
N SER A 234 -5.51 -2.12 -9.47
CA SER A 234 -6.78 -1.58 -9.00
C SER A 234 -7.87 -2.61 -9.31
N PRO A 235 -8.34 -3.44 -8.36
CA PRO A 235 -9.52 -4.25 -8.60
C PRO A 235 -10.68 -3.30 -8.87
N GLY A 236 -11.26 -3.36 -10.07
CA GLY A 236 -12.39 -2.53 -10.45
C GLY A 236 -13.50 -2.64 -9.41
N ILE A 237 -13.89 -1.51 -8.82
CA ILE A 237 -14.93 -1.47 -7.79
C ILE A 237 -16.27 -1.81 -8.47
N PRO A 238 -17.09 -2.73 -7.93
CA PRO A 238 -18.40 -3.01 -8.50
C PRO A 238 -19.28 -1.75 -8.48
N PRO A 239 -20.13 -1.50 -9.51
CA PRO A 239 -20.79 -0.19 -9.69
C PRO A 239 -21.80 0.22 -8.61
N SER A 240 -22.15 -0.66 -7.66
CA SER A 240 -22.93 -0.31 -6.45
C SER A 240 -23.03 -1.53 -5.51
N ALA A 241 -23.51 -1.30 -4.28
CA ALA A 241 -23.76 -2.33 -3.26
C ALA A 241 -24.75 -3.43 -3.69
N GLY A 242 -25.44 -3.30 -4.84
CA GLY A 242 -26.35 -4.30 -5.42
C GLY A 242 -25.77 -5.12 -6.58
N ALA A 243 -24.52 -4.89 -7.01
CA ALA A 243 -23.97 -5.52 -8.22
C ALA A 243 -23.96 -7.07 -8.18
N HIS A 244 -23.87 -7.66 -6.99
CA HIS A 244 -23.94 -9.11 -6.77
C HIS A 244 -25.31 -9.72 -7.13
N GLN A 245 -26.38 -8.91 -7.22
CA GLN A 245 -27.71 -9.37 -7.63
C GLN A 245 -27.89 -9.35 -9.16
N LEU A 246 -27.21 -8.43 -9.86
CA LEU A 246 -27.24 -8.30 -11.33
C LEU A 246 -26.57 -9.47 -12.06
N PHE A 247 -25.61 -10.14 -11.42
CA PHE A 247 -24.86 -11.27 -12.00
C PHE A 247 -25.20 -12.62 -11.36
N ARG A 248 -26.34 -12.73 -10.67
CA ARG A 248 -26.76 -13.98 -10.02
C ARG A 248 -27.13 -15.01 -11.10
N GLY A 249 -26.19 -15.88 -11.44
CA GLY A 249 -26.32 -16.89 -12.50
C GLY A 249 -25.36 -16.70 -13.68
N PHE A 250 -24.62 -15.60 -13.76
CA PHE A 250 -23.53 -15.44 -14.72
C PHE A 250 -22.23 -15.97 -14.10
N SER A 251 -21.68 -17.04 -14.69
CA SER A 251 -20.28 -17.43 -14.46
C SER A 251 -19.46 -16.79 -15.58
N PHE A 252 -18.80 -15.67 -15.30
CA PHE A 252 -17.78 -15.16 -16.21
C PHE A 252 -16.58 -16.12 -16.15
N VAL A 253 -16.32 -16.81 -17.26
CA VAL A 253 -15.10 -17.59 -17.49
C VAL A 253 -14.29 -16.81 -18.51
N ALA A 254 -13.06 -16.43 -18.16
CA ALA A 254 -12.14 -15.81 -19.10
C ALA A 254 -11.91 -16.76 -20.28
N THR A 255 -12.12 -16.28 -21.50
CA THR A 255 -12.15 -17.05 -22.75
C THR A 255 -10.79 -17.61 -23.21
N GLY A 256 -9.81 -17.76 -22.32
CA GLY A 256 -8.52 -18.37 -22.62
C GLY A 256 -8.46 -19.89 -22.40
N LEU A 257 -9.60 -20.56 -22.19
CA LEU A 257 -9.65 -21.95 -21.71
C LEU A 257 -10.58 -22.88 -22.52
N MET A 258 -10.70 -22.72 -23.84
CA MET A 258 -11.18 -23.78 -24.77
C MET A 258 -10.53 -23.45 -26.13
N GLU A 259 -9.79 -24.29 -26.86
CA GLU A 259 -9.75 -25.74 -27.05
C GLU A 259 -8.28 -26.17 -27.36
N ASP A 260 -7.81 -27.32 -26.88
CA ASP A 260 -7.47 -28.49 -27.74
C ASP A 260 -6.90 -29.67 -26.91
N ASP A 261 -7.58 -30.79 -27.10
CA ASP A 261 -7.41 -32.20 -26.74
C ASP A 261 -6.35 -32.70 -25.73
N GLY A 262 -6.88 -33.19 -24.59
CA GLY A 262 -6.85 -34.63 -24.36
C GLY A 262 -5.57 -35.28 -23.79
N LYS A 263 -4.94 -34.75 -22.73
CA LYS A 263 -4.10 -35.55 -21.80
C LYS A 263 -4.20 -35.04 -20.35
N PRO A 264 -4.29 -35.91 -19.32
CA PRO A 264 -4.42 -35.48 -17.94
C PRO A 264 -3.06 -34.96 -17.43
N ARG A 265 -2.97 -33.67 -17.12
CA ARG A 265 -1.82 -33.07 -16.42
C ARG A 265 -2.29 -32.50 -15.08
N ALA A 266 -1.57 -32.87 -14.02
CA ALA A 266 -1.90 -32.58 -12.63
C ALA A 266 -2.14 -31.07 -12.37
N THR A 267 -3.22 -30.77 -11.65
CA THR A 267 -3.65 -29.43 -11.24
C THR A 267 -2.56 -28.68 -10.46
N GLN A 268 -1.98 -27.64 -11.08
CA GLN A 268 -1.17 -26.63 -10.39
C GLN A 268 -2.08 -25.50 -9.89
N ALA A 269 -1.85 -25.04 -8.67
CA ALA A 269 -2.52 -23.88 -8.09
C ALA A 269 -2.12 -22.59 -8.85
N PRO A 270 -2.97 -21.54 -8.87
CA PRO A 270 -2.62 -20.28 -9.52
C PRO A 270 -1.38 -19.64 -8.86
N LEU A 271 -0.43 -19.18 -9.69
CA LEU A 271 0.74 -18.39 -9.28
C LEU A 271 0.29 -17.03 -8.73
N HIS A 272 1.03 -16.47 -7.77
CA HIS A 272 0.72 -15.18 -7.15
C HIS A 272 0.93 -14.00 -8.13
N SER A 273 -0.04 -13.10 -8.25
CA SER A 273 -0.09 -12.02 -9.26
C SER A 273 1.10 -11.06 -9.21
N VAL A 274 1.58 -10.72 -8.01
CA VAL A 274 2.78 -9.85 -7.83
C VAL A 274 4.06 -10.50 -8.38
N VAL A 275 4.14 -11.82 -8.37
CA VAL A 275 5.35 -12.54 -8.84
C VAL A 275 5.35 -12.70 -10.37
N GLN A 276 4.16 -12.82 -10.97
CA GLN A 276 4.00 -12.83 -12.43
C GLN A 276 4.36 -11.48 -13.10
N GLN A 277 4.30 -10.37 -12.36
CA GLN A 277 4.69 -9.05 -12.83
C GLN A 277 6.22 -8.84 -12.82
N LEU A 278 6.94 -9.44 -11.87
CA LEU A 278 8.40 -9.30 -11.75
C LEU A 278 9.17 -10.20 -12.72
N HIS A 279 8.63 -11.38 -13.03
CA HIS A 279 9.23 -12.33 -13.95
C HIS A 279 8.23 -12.75 -15.01
N GLY A 280 8.45 -12.31 -16.25
CA GLY A 280 7.72 -12.81 -17.41
C GLY A 280 7.71 -14.35 -17.43
N LYS A 281 6.60 -14.95 -17.91
CA LYS A 281 6.33 -16.39 -17.87
C LYS A 281 7.58 -17.23 -18.22
N ASN A 282 8.17 -17.91 -17.22
CA ASN A 282 9.01 -19.12 -17.27
C ASN A 282 10.34 -19.12 -16.48
N LEU A 283 10.75 -18.06 -15.76
CA LEU A 283 11.95 -18.19 -14.89
C LEU A 283 11.62 -18.90 -13.58
N VAL A 284 12.31 -20.02 -13.30
CA VAL A 284 12.28 -20.65 -11.98
C VAL A 284 13.48 -20.18 -11.15
N PHE A 285 13.33 -20.12 -9.82
CA PHE A 285 14.37 -19.65 -8.90
C PHE A 285 15.74 -20.34 -9.12
N SER A 286 15.72 -21.64 -9.43
CA SER A 286 16.94 -22.43 -9.69
C SER A 286 17.70 -22.02 -10.95
N ASP A 287 17.09 -21.27 -11.87
CA ASP A 287 17.75 -20.79 -13.08
C ASP A 287 18.68 -19.63 -12.77
N GLY A 288 18.26 -18.70 -11.92
CA GLY A 288 19.03 -17.51 -11.53
C GLY A 288 20.00 -17.73 -10.37
N TYR A 289 19.73 -18.69 -9.47
CA TYR A 289 20.47 -18.82 -8.21
C TYR A 289 21.00 -20.22 -7.92
N VAL A 290 22.15 -20.29 -7.24
CA VAL A 290 22.70 -21.53 -6.66
C VAL A 290 22.49 -21.51 -5.15
N VAL A 291 21.67 -22.42 -4.65
CA VAL A 291 21.40 -22.58 -3.21
C VAL A 291 22.61 -23.18 -2.50
N LYS A 292 22.89 -22.70 -1.28
CA LYS A 292 23.98 -23.15 -0.42
C LYS A 292 23.43 -23.65 0.92
N GLU A 293 24.18 -23.49 2.01
CA GLU A 293 23.79 -23.94 3.34
C GLU A 293 22.57 -23.20 3.91
N MET A 294 21.94 -23.85 4.88
CA MET A 294 20.88 -23.26 5.68
C MET A 294 21.47 -22.26 6.67
N ILE A 295 20.88 -21.08 6.72
CA ILE A 295 21.31 -19.98 7.62
C ILE A 295 20.27 -19.66 8.70
N GLY A 296 19.03 -20.15 8.55
CA GLY A 296 18.01 -19.98 9.58
C GLY A 296 16.75 -20.81 9.32
N VAL A 297 15.99 -21.06 10.38
CA VAL A 297 14.69 -21.75 10.34
C VAL A 297 13.66 -20.91 11.08
N GLY A 298 12.55 -20.61 10.41
CA GLY A 298 11.36 -20.01 11.00
C GLY A 298 10.23 -21.03 11.14
N SER A 299 9.11 -20.63 11.75
CA SER A 299 7.96 -21.52 11.98
C SER A 299 7.37 -22.13 10.70
N TYR A 300 7.41 -21.39 9.59
CA TYR A 300 6.83 -21.78 8.30
C TYR A 300 7.78 -21.55 7.12
N SER A 301 9.05 -21.26 7.39
CA SER A 301 10.02 -20.86 6.38
C SER A 301 11.42 -21.38 6.68
N VAL A 302 12.22 -21.55 5.65
CA VAL A 302 13.64 -21.89 5.75
C VAL A 302 14.46 -20.84 5.02
N CYS A 303 15.46 -20.28 5.70
CA CYS A 303 16.39 -19.33 5.13
C CYS A 303 17.68 -20.05 4.71
N LYS A 304 18.12 -19.84 3.48
CA LYS A 304 19.38 -20.39 2.95
C LYS A 304 20.22 -19.28 2.34
N ARG A 305 21.55 -19.44 2.36
CA ARG A 305 22.41 -18.60 1.52
C ARG A 305 22.25 -19.04 0.07
N CYS A 306 22.28 -18.10 -0.88
CA CYS A 306 22.30 -18.39 -2.31
C CYS A 306 23.26 -17.46 -3.04
N VAL A 307 23.70 -17.85 -4.23
CA VAL A 307 24.59 -17.06 -5.09
C VAL A 307 23.90 -16.84 -6.43
N HIS A 308 23.77 -15.58 -6.83
CA HIS A 308 23.21 -15.22 -8.14
C HIS A 308 24.21 -15.59 -9.25
N LYS A 309 23.79 -16.39 -10.22
CA LYS A 309 24.70 -17.01 -11.20
C LYS A 309 25.37 -15.99 -12.11
N ALA A 310 24.66 -14.94 -12.53
CA ALA A 310 25.19 -13.99 -13.50
C ALA A 310 26.21 -13.02 -12.87
N THR A 311 25.97 -12.58 -11.64
CA THR A 311 26.81 -11.58 -10.96
C THR A 311 27.77 -12.16 -9.93
N ASN A 312 27.61 -13.45 -9.60
CA ASN A 312 28.29 -14.13 -8.49
C ASN A 312 28.08 -13.44 -7.11
N THR A 313 27.03 -12.64 -6.97
CA THR A 313 26.70 -11.94 -5.73
C THR A 313 25.96 -12.88 -4.78
N GLU A 314 26.30 -12.84 -3.49
CA GLU A 314 25.65 -13.65 -2.47
C GLU A 314 24.44 -12.95 -1.86
N TYR A 315 23.38 -13.73 -1.61
CA TYR A 315 22.11 -13.31 -1.07
C TYR A 315 21.62 -14.30 -0.02
N ALA A 316 20.56 -13.93 0.71
CA ALA A 316 19.76 -14.85 1.49
C ALA A 316 18.45 -15.13 0.73
N VAL A 317 17.97 -16.37 0.75
CA VAL A 317 16.65 -16.73 0.24
C VAL A 317 15.80 -17.30 1.36
N LYS A 318 14.65 -16.68 1.64
CA LYS A 318 13.63 -17.19 2.55
C LYS A 318 12.61 -17.98 1.73
N VAL A 319 12.56 -19.30 1.94
CA VAL A 319 11.63 -20.21 1.28
C VAL A 319 10.43 -20.42 2.18
N ILE A 320 9.23 -20.03 1.73
CA ILE A 320 7.99 -20.05 2.50
C ILE A 320 7.02 -21.06 1.86
N ASP A 321 6.45 -21.95 2.67
CA ASP A 321 5.44 -22.92 2.23
C ASP A 321 4.04 -22.26 2.22
N LYS A 322 3.49 -22.06 1.02
CA LYS A 322 2.19 -21.38 0.82
C LYS A 322 1.02 -22.15 1.44
N SER A 323 1.17 -23.46 1.63
CA SER A 323 0.14 -24.27 2.28
C SER A 323 0.01 -23.99 3.79
N LYS A 324 1.07 -23.44 4.40
CA LYS A 324 1.14 -23.15 5.83
C LYS A 324 0.94 -21.67 6.13
N ARG A 325 1.41 -20.79 5.25
CA ARG A 325 1.38 -19.34 5.45
C ARG A 325 1.27 -18.62 4.11
N ASP A 326 0.38 -17.63 4.05
CA ASP A 326 0.33 -16.66 2.97
C ASP A 326 1.39 -15.56 3.19
N PRO A 327 2.40 -15.41 2.30
CA PRO A 327 3.45 -14.40 2.42
C PRO A 327 3.09 -13.04 1.76
N SER A 328 1.89 -12.88 1.21
CA SER A 328 1.50 -11.68 0.44
C SER A 328 1.77 -10.36 1.16
N GLU A 329 1.36 -10.28 2.43
CA GLU A 329 1.55 -9.08 3.25
C GLU A 329 3.04 -8.79 3.53
N GLU A 330 3.85 -9.84 3.76
CA GLU A 330 5.30 -9.70 3.96
C GLU A 330 5.98 -9.16 2.69
N ILE A 331 5.57 -9.66 1.51
CA ILE A 331 6.10 -9.21 0.22
C ILE A 331 5.74 -7.76 -0.04
N GLU A 332 4.47 -7.36 0.15
CA GLU A 332 4.02 -5.98 -0.10
C GLU A 332 4.74 -4.98 0.81
N ILE A 333 4.90 -5.32 2.10
CA ILE A 333 5.63 -4.49 3.06
C ILE A 333 7.10 -4.34 2.64
N LEU A 334 7.76 -5.45 2.27
CA LEU A 334 9.17 -5.41 1.88
C LEU A 334 9.40 -4.70 0.54
N LEU A 335 8.51 -4.86 -0.44
CA LEU A 335 8.57 -4.13 -1.70
C LEU A 335 8.41 -2.62 -1.49
N ARG A 336 7.53 -2.22 -0.56
CA ARG A 336 7.21 -0.81 -0.32
C ARG A 336 8.22 -0.10 0.58
N TYR A 337 8.74 -0.78 1.60
CA TYR A 337 9.53 -0.15 2.67
C TYR A 337 10.97 -0.67 2.76
N GLY A 338 11.31 -1.73 2.03
CA GLY A 338 12.66 -2.33 2.02
C GLY A 338 13.76 -1.45 1.43
N GLN A 339 13.42 -0.29 0.86
CA GLN A 339 14.40 0.71 0.42
C GLN A 339 14.94 1.57 1.58
N HIS A 340 14.29 1.54 2.76
CA HIS A 340 14.80 2.23 3.94
C HIS A 340 16.14 1.59 4.37
N PRO A 341 17.19 2.37 4.66
CA PRO A 341 18.55 1.84 4.87
C PRO A 341 18.66 0.86 6.04
N ASN A 342 17.73 0.87 6.99
CA ASN A 342 17.73 -0.02 8.15
C ASN A 342 16.60 -1.08 8.13
N ILE A 343 15.97 -1.30 6.98
CA ILE A 343 15.04 -2.40 6.74
C ILE A 343 15.70 -3.38 5.76
N ILE A 344 15.52 -4.68 5.95
CA ILE A 344 16.08 -5.67 5.02
C ILE A 344 15.57 -5.44 3.59
N THR A 345 16.50 -5.34 2.65
CA THR A 345 16.16 -5.09 1.25
C THR A 345 15.72 -6.36 0.54
N LEU A 346 14.49 -6.38 0.02
CA LEU A 346 14.01 -7.41 -0.91
C LEU A 346 14.57 -7.13 -2.30
N LYS A 347 15.26 -8.11 -2.87
CA LYS A 347 15.90 -8.02 -4.18
C LYS A 347 15.08 -8.71 -5.26
N ASP A 348 14.48 -9.84 -4.91
CA ASP A 348 13.77 -10.65 -5.89
C ASP A 348 12.72 -11.56 -5.25
N VAL A 349 11.72 -11.97 -6.03
CA VAL A 349 10.64 -12.88 -5.59
C VAL A 349 10.34 -13.93 -6.66
N TYR A 350 10.27 -15.19 -6.24
CA TYR A 350 9.82 -16.31 -7.08
C TYR A 350 8.67 -17.07 -6.41
N ASP A 351 7.80 -17.68 -7.21
CA ASP A 351 6.67 -18.50 -6.78
C ASP A 351 6.60 -19.70 -7.72
N ASP A 352 6.74 -20.91 -7.18
CA ASP A 352 6.62 -22.16 -7.94
C ASP A 352 5.22 -22.80 -7.85
N GLY A 353 4.26 -22.07 -7.28
CA GLY A 353 2.91 -22.51 -6.97
C GLY A 353 2.79 -23.09 -5.55
N LYS A 354 3.84 -23.74 -5.02
CA LYS A 354 3.86 -24.36 -3.69
C LYS A 354 4.66 -23.55 -2.68
N HIS A 355 5.78 -22.99 -3.09
CA HIS A 355 6.67 -22.19 -2.27
C HIS A 355 6.88 -20.81 -2.88
N VAL A 356 7.04 -19.83 -2.01
CA VAL A 356 7.55 -18.50 -2.37
C VAL A 356 9.00 -18.37 -1.91
N TYR A 357 9.85 -17.80 -2.75
CA TYR A 357 11.26 -17.55 -2.51
C TYR A 357 11.48 -16.05 -2.46
N LEU A 358 11.77 -15.51 -1.28
CA LEU A 358 12.13 -14.09 -1.10
C LEU A 358 13.65 -13.97 -1.08
N VAL A 359 14.24 -13.37 -2.11
CA VAL A 359 15.68 -13.12 -2.18
C VAL A 359 15.97 -11.75 -1.57
N THR A 360 16.80 -11.72 -0.53
CA THR A 360 17.18 -10.51 0.20
C THR A 360 18.69 -10.34 0.27
N GLU A 361 19.15 -9.14 0.65
CA GLU A 361 20.56 -8.97 1.05
C GLU A 361 20.96 -9.95 2.16
N LEU A 362 22.21 -10.41 2.13
CA LEU A 362 22.77 -11.36 3.09
C LEU A 362 23.32 -10.62 4.32
N MET A 363 22.80 -10.95 5.50
CA MET A 363 23.25 -10.38 6.78
C MET A 363 24.50 -11.10 7.29
N ARG A 364 25.69 -10.59 6.95
CA ARG A 364 26.97 -11.24 7.33
C ARG A 364 27.40 -10.95 8.76
N GLY A 365 26.95 -9.82 9.31
CA GLY A 365 27.34 -9.34 10.62
C GLY A 365 26.67 -10.04 11.80
N GLY A 366 25.73 -10.96 11.54
CA GLY A 366 25.02 -11.72 12.56
C GLY A 366 24.00 -10.91 13.36
N GLU A 367 23.48 -11.53 14.43
CA GLU A 367 22.49 -10.92 15.33
C GLU A 367 23.10 -9.76 16.13
N LEU A 368 22.30 -8.71 16.35
CA LEU A 368 22.67 -7.53 17.13
C LEU A 368 23.25 -7.89 18.50
N LEU A 369 22.52 -8.74 19.23
CA LEU A 369 22.84 -9.06 20.62
C LEU A 369 24.13 -9.89 20.72
N ASP A 370 24.36 -10.80 19.78
CA ASP A 370 25.60 -11.58 19.70
C ASP A 370 26.82 -10.66 19.57
N LYS A 371 26.69 -9.60 18.78
CA LYS A 371 27.77 -8.64 18.55
C LYS A 371 28.00 -7.75 19.77
N ILE A 372 26.93 -7.22 20.35
CA ILE A 372 27.00 -6.36 21.55
C ILE A 372 27.62 -7.12 22.73
N LEU A 373 27.14 -8.33 23.02
CA LEU A 373 27.57 -9.08 24.20
C LEU A 373 29.00 -9.65 24.05
N ARG A 374 29.53 -9.74 22.82
CA ARG A 374 30.92 -10.13 22.55
C ARG A 374 31.88 -8.94 22.48
N GLN A 375 31.38 -7.71 22.37
CA GLN A 375 32.24 -6.53 22.33
C GLN A 375 32.94 -6.33 23.66
N LYS A 376 34.28 -6.20 23.60
CA LYS A 376 35.11 -5.93 24.77
C LYS A 376 34.78 -4.57 25.41
N PHE A 377 34.33 -3.62 24.60
CA PHE A 377 33.95 -2.28 25.03
C PHE A 377 32.51 -1.96 24.58
N PHE A 378 31.60 -1.84 25.54
CA PHE A 378 30.19 -1.49 25.31
C PHE A 378 29.64 -0.73 26.51
N SER A 379 29.05 0.43 26.26
CA SER A 379 28.60 1.42 27.23
C SER A 379 27.21 1.95 26.89
N GLU A 380 26.66 2.82 27.74
CA GLU A 380 25.38 3.48 27.48
C GLU A 380 25.40 4.28 26.16
N ARG A 381 26.56 4.83 25.79
CA ARG A 381 26.70 5.58 24.55
C ARG A 381 26.45 4.70 23.34
N GLU A 382 27.12 3.55 23.23
CA GLU A 382 26.89 2.62 22.11
C GLU A 382 25.45 2.09 22.11
N ALA A 383 24.91 1.73 23.29
CA ALA A 383 23.52 1.29 23.43
C ALA A 383 22.52 2.34 22.93
N SER A 384 22.79 3.63 23.20
CA SER A 384 21.94 4.74 22.75
C SER A 384 22.01 4.94 21.23
N PHE A 385 23.17 4.78 20.60
CA PHE A 385 23.29 4.82 19.13
C PHE A 385 22.54 3.67 18.45
N VAL A 386 22.64 2.46 19.01
CA VAL A 386 21.90 1.28 18.54
C VAL A 386 20.40 1.53 18.66
N LEU A 387 19.92 1.91 19.85
CA LEU A 387 18.50 2.13 20.08
C LEU A 387 17.95 3.28 19.22
N HIS A 388 18.68 4.38 19.09
CA HIS A 388 18.31 5.50 18.22
C HIS A 388 18.06 5.04 16.78
N THR A 389 18.95 4.22 16.22
CA THR A 389 18.84 3.74 14.83
C THR A 389 17.61 2.84 14.64
N ILE A 390 17.39 1.92 15.58
CA ILE A 390 16.25 1.00 15.55
C ILE A 390 14.94 1.77 15.77
N SER A 391 14.87 2.63 16.78
CA SER A 391 13.68 3.44 17.08
C SER A 391 13.33 4.40 15.95
N LYS A 392 14.32 4.96 15.24
CA LYS A 392 14.08 5.80 14.05
C LYS A 392 13.42 4.99 12.92
N THR A 393 13.87 3.75 12.74
CA THR A 393 13.30 2.84 11.73
C THR A 393 11.89 2.39 12.11
N VAL A 394 11.64 2.10 13.39
CA VAL A 394 10.31 1.75 13.90
C VAL A 394 9.35 2.94 13.84
N GLU A 395 9.81 4.15 14.15
CA GLU A 395 9.00 5.37 14.00
C GLU A 395 8.59 5.59 12.54
N TYR A 396 9.52 5.38 11.59
CA TYR A 396 9.21 5.40 10.18
C TYR A 396 8.11 4.37 9.83
N LEU A 397 8.26 3.10 10.23
CA LEU A 397 7.24 2.07 9.99
C LEU A 397 5.87 2.43 10.59
N HIS A 398 5.83 2.85 11.85
CA HIS A 398 4.61 3.26 12.55
C HIS A 398 3.95 4.47 11.86
N SER A 399 4.74 5.45 11.40
CA SER A 399 4.23 6.60 10.65
C SER A 399 3.56 6.21 9.33
N GLN A 400 4.00 5.08 8.73
CA GLN A 400 3.45 4.50 7.51
C GLN A 400 2.30 3.51 7.78
N GLY A 401 1.87 3.36 9.03
CA GLY A 401 0.82 2.42 9.42
C GLY A 401 1.25 0.96 9.41
N VAL A 402 2.55 0.68 9.51
CA VAL A 402 3.10 -0.69 9.58
C VAL A 402 3.53 -1.00 11.01
N VAL A 403 3.00 -2.08 11.59
CA VAL A 403 3.48 -2.67 12.85
C VAL A 403 4.23 -3.96 12.57
N HIS A 404 5.35 -4.18 13.25
CA HIS A 404 6.20 -5.33 13.00
C HIS A 404 5.72 -6.58 13.75
N ARG A 405 5.28 -6.42 15.02
CA ARG A 405 4.70 -7.45 15.90
C ARG A 405 5.62 -8.61 16.32
N ASP A 406 6.81 -8.73 15.73
CA ASP A 406 7.83 -9.71 16.14
C ASP A 406 9.25 -9.08 16.22
N LEU A 407 9.36 -7.90 16.85
CA LEU A 407 10.66 -7.20 17.03
C LEU A 407 11.53 -7.84 18.12
N LYS A 408 11.84 -9.12 17.99
CA LYS A 408 12.80 -9.79 18.86
C LYS A 408 14.24 -9.44 18.47
N PRO A 409 15.20 -9.46 19.40
CA PRO A 409 16.60 -9.14 19.11
C PRO A 409 17.22 -10.00 17.99
N SER A 410 16.80 -11.25 17.83
CA SER A 410 17.27 -12.13 16.74
C SER A 410 16.74 -11.75 15.36
N ASN A 411 15.76 -10.85 15.27
CA ASN A 411 15.27 -10.26 14.02
C ASN A 411 15.95 -8.92 13.69
N ILE A 412 16.96 -8.50 14.47
CA ILE A 412 17.76 -7.30 14.19
C ILE A 412 19.20 -7.73 13.93
N LEU A 413 19.65 -7.59 12.68
CA LEU A 413 20.93 -8.12 12.22
C LEU A 413 21.81 -7.01 11.66
N TYR A 414 23.13 -7.25 11.67
CA TYR A 414 24.08 -6.42 10.95
C TYR A 414 24.31 -6.96 9.53
N VAL A 415 24.33 -6.07 8.53
CA VAL A 415 24.70 -6.44 7.16
C VAL A 415 26.17 -6.88 7.07
N ASP A 416 27.04 -6.29 7.89
CA ASP A 416 28.49 -6.55 7.88
C ASP A 416 29.13 -6.61 9.29
N GLU A 417 30.42 -6.91 9.33
CA GLU A 417 31.18 -7.06 10.58
C GLU A 417 31.64 -5.73 11.20
N SER A 418 31.39 -4.56 10.59
CA SER A 418 31.89 -3.26 11.07
C SER A 418 31.42 -2.89 12.48
N GLY A 419 30.19 -3.27 12.82
CA GLY A 419 29.56 -2.89 14.10
C GLY A 419 29.03 -1.46 14.09
N ASN A 420 29.02 -0.78 12.94
CA ASN A 420 28.38 0.51 12.78
C ASN A 420 26.85 0.35 12.91
N PRO A 421 26.17 1.11 13.78
CA PRO A 421 24.71 1.13 13.88
C PRO A 421 23.99 1.33 12.54
N GLU A 422 24.56 2.07 11.59
CA GLU A 422 23.97 2.27 10.24
C GLU A 422 23.87 0.97 9.42
N CYS A 423 24.68 -0.03 9.77
CA CYS A 423 24.67 -1.36 9.17
C CYS A 423 23.58 -2.28 9.76
N LEU A 424 22.76 -1.80 10.69
CA LEU A 424 21.63 -2.56 11.23
C LEU A 424 20.48 -2.67 10.22
N ARG A 425 19.85 -3.83 10.20
CA ARG A 425 18.62 -4.13 9.44
C ARG A 425 17.60 -4.79 10.36
N ILE A 426 16.39 -4.24 10.39
CA ILE A 426 15.21 -4.97 10.89
C ILE A 426 14.83 -6.00 9.83
N CYS A 427 14.68 -7.24 10.27
CA CYS A 427 14.43 -8.41 9.44
C CYS A 427 13.15 -9.15 9.88
N ASP A 428 12.69 -10.09 9.03
CA ASP A 428 11.53 -10.96 9.27
C ASP A 428 10.20 -10.21 9.49
N PHE A 429 9.68 -9.65 8.41
CA PHE A 429 8.37 -8.99 8.36
C PHE A 429 7.20 -9.96 8.20
N GLY A 430 7.40 -11.26 8.42
CA GLY A 430 6.34 -12.25 8.24
C GLY A 430 5.13 -11.95 9.14
N PHE A 431 5.38 -11.47 10.35
CA PHE A 431 4.31 -11.09 11.28
C PHE A 431 3.94 -9.62 11.17
N ALA A 432 4.55 -8.84 10.29
CA ALA A 432 4.16 -7.46 10.15
C ALA A 432 2.73 -7.34 9.60
N LYS A 433 2.09 -6.20 9.88
CA LYS A 433 0.79 -5.84 9.32
C LYS A 433 0.78 -4.39 8.91
N GLN A 434 0.18 -4.13 7.77
CA GLN A 434 -0.10 -2.79 7.28
C GLN A 434 -1.56 -2.42 7.54
N LEU A 435 -1.78 -1.21 8.04
CA LEU A 435 -3.12 -0.71 8.30
C LEU A 435 -3.89 -0.53 7.00
N ARG A 436 -5.08 -1.15 6.93
CA ARG A 436 -6.01 -1.01 5.81
C ARG A 436 -7.38 -0.55 6.32
N ALA A 437 -8.08 0.25 5.52
CA ALA A 437 -9.50 0.51 5.72
C ALA A 437 -10.33 -0.75 5.41
N GLU A 438 -11.61 -0.77 5.81
CA GLU A 438 -12.50 -1.91 5.57
C GLU A 438 -12.63 -2.29 4.08
N ASN A 439 -12.38 -1.33 3.18
CA ASN A 439 -12.37 -1.54 1.74
C ASN A 439 -11.00 -1.97 1.17
N GLY A 440 -10.02 -2.29 2.03
CA GLY A 440 -8.68 -2.75 1.63
C GLY A 440 -7.69 -1.64 1.23
N LEU A 441 -8.09 -0.36 1.26
CA LEU A 441 -7.18 0.76 0.99
C LEU A 441 -6.14 0.90 2.10
N LEU A 442 -4.89 1.12 1.72
CA LEU A 442 -3.80 1.38 2.67
C LEU A 442 -4.03 2.71 3.39
N MET A 443 -3.83 2.70 4.70
CA MET A 443 -4.13 3.84 5.56
C MET A 443 -2.86 4.36 6.22
N THR A 444 -2.74 5.69 6.26
CA THR A 444 -1.71 6.38 7.02
C THR A 444 -2.39 7.16 8.14
N PRO A 445 -1.95 7.02 9.41
CA PRO A 445 -2.68 7.55 10.57
C PRO A 445 -2.86 9.08 10.59
N CYS A 446 -2.13 9.82 9.76
CA CYS A 446 -2.13 11.30 9.77
C CYS A 446 -3.25 11.99 8.98
N TYR A 447 -4.05 11.29 8.15
CA TYR A 447 -5.03 11.96 7.28
C TYR A 447 -6.46 11.38 7.26
N THR A 448 -6.71 10.20 7.84
CA THR A 448 -7.98 9.47 7.59
C THR A 448 -8.63 8.84 8.84
N ALA A 449 -8.26 9.27 10.06
CA ALA A 449 -8.74 8.68 11.32
C ALA A 449 -10.28 8.72 11.51
N ASN A 450 -11.00 9.61 10.80
CA ASN A 450 -12.45 9.79 10.95
C ASN A 450 -13.30 8.62 10.42
N PHE A 451 -12.72 7.69 9.65
CA PHE A 451 -13.46 6.59 8.99
C PHE A 451 -13.00 5.19 9.40
N VAL A 452 -12.15 5.06 10.43
CA VAL A 452 -11.62 3.77 10.89
C VAL A 452 -12.41 3.31 12.12
N ALA A 453 -12.82 2.03 12.11
CA ALA A 453 -13.51 1.44 13.25
C ALA A 453 -12.64 1.53 14.53
N PRO A 454 -13.22 1.93 15.68
CA PRO A 454 -12.47 2.22 16.90
C PRO A 454 -11.69 1.01 17.45
N GLU A 455 -12.14 -0.22 17.20
CA GLU A 455 -11.45 -1.45 17.56
C GLU A 455 -10.19 -1.70 16.73
N VAL A 456 -10.16 -1.27 15.47
CA VAL A 456 -8.98 -1.38 14.60
C VAL A 456 -7.91 -0.40 15.06
N LEU A 457 -8.29 0.84 15.38
CA LEU A 457 -7.37 1.84 15.94
C LEU A 457 -6.82 1.42 17.31
N LYS A 458 -7.67 0.89 18.19
CA LYS A 458 -7.24 0.37 19.51
C LYS A 458 -6.27 -0.80 19.39
N ARG A 459 -6.56 -1.74 18.48
CA ARG A 459 -5.67 -2.88 18.22
C ARG A 459 -4.34 -2.43 17.61
N GLN A 460 -4.36 -1.46 16.71
CA GLN A 460 -3.14 -0.90 16.13
C GLN A 460 -2.27 -0.21 17.19
N GLY A 461 -2.85 0.66 18.02
CA GLY A 461 -2.11 1.31 19.11
C GLY A 461 -1.55 0.30 20.13
N TYR A 462 -2.26 -0.81 20.35
CA TYR A 462 -1.74 -1.93 21.14
C TYR A 462 -0.53 -2.60 20.46
N ASP A 463 -0.64 -2.93 19.17
CA ASP A 463 0.42 -3.57 18.38
C ASP A 463 1.68 -2.67 18.26
N GLU A 464 1.51 -1.36 18.07
CA GLU A 464 2.60 -0.36 18.13
C GLU A 464 3.26 -0.35 19.51
N GLY A 465 2.45 -0.42 20.57
CA GLY A 465 2.95 -0.55 21.93
C GLY A 465 3.76 -1.84 22.16
N CYS A 466 3.41 -2.95 21.50
CA CYS A 466 4.17 -4.21 21.58
C CYS A 466 5.56 -4.11 20.92
N ASP A 467 5.67 -3.37 19.82
CA ASP A 467 6.95 -3.07 19.19
C ASP A 467 7.85 -2.27 20.15
N ILE A 468 7.32 -1.24 20.82
CA ILE A 468 8.08 -0.44 21.80
C ILE A 468 8.45 -1.25 23.03
N TRP A 469 7.57 -2.11 23.51
CA TRP A 469 7.88 -3.03 24.61
C TRP A 469 9.08 -3.91 24.25
N SER A 470 9.10 -4.46 23.04
CA SER A 470 10.20 -5.30 22.55
C SER A 470 11.53 -4.54 22.47
N LEU A 471 11.49 -3.27 22.03
CA LEU A 471 12.67 -2.39 22.10
C LEU A 471 13.10 -2.08 23.54
N GLY A 472 12.14 -2.02 24.48
CA GLY A 472 12.41 -1.87 25.91
C GLY A 472 13.12 -3.09 26.50
N ILE A 473 12.73 -4.31 26.08
CA ILE A 473 13.43 -5.56 26.44
C ILE A 473 14.86 -5.51 25.92
N LEU A 474 15.04 -5.14 24.65
CA LEU A 474 16.36 -5.00 24.04
C LEU A 474 17.22 -3.98 24.80
N LEU A 475 16.69 -2.79 25.10
CA LEU A 475 17.40 -1.77 25.87
C LEU A 475 17.79 -2.27 27.25
N TYR A 476 16.86 -2.89 27.98
CA TYR A 476 17.15 -3.49 29.28
C TYR A 476 18.31 -4.48 29.17
N THR A 477 18.27 -5.38 28.19
CA THR A 477 19.32 -6.40 28.02
C THR A 477 20.67 -5.82 27.63
N MET A 478 20.71 -4.78 26.80
CA MET A 478 21.95 -4.06 26.48
C MET A 478 22.56 -3.38 27.71
N LEU A 479 21.74 -2.87 28.63
CA LEU A 479 22.22 -2.15 29.83
C LEU A 479 22.55 -3.08 31.01
N ALA A 480 21.70 -4.07 31.25
CA ALA A 480 21.81 -4.98 32.38
C ALA A 480 22.74 -6.16 32.10
N GLY A 481 22.84 -6.57 30.83
CA GLY A 481 23.54 -7.78 30.42
C GLY A 481 22.78 -9.09 30.67
N TYR A 482 21.48 -8.99 31.01
CA TYR A 482 20.54 -10.09 31.20
C TYR A 482 19.11 -9.62 30.84
N THR A 483 18.13 -10.52 30.76
CA THR A 483 16.76 -10.15 30.36
C THR A 483 15.91 -9.74 31.58
N PRO A 484 14.91 -8.85 31.43
CA PRO A 484 14.18 -8.30 32.58
C PRO A 484 13.23 -9.29 33.26
N PHE A 485 12.76 -10.32 32.55
CA PHE A 485 11.66 -11.17 33.00
C PHE A 485 11.98 -12.66 33.08
N ALA A 486 13.12 -13.10 32.55
CA ALA A 486 13.58 -14.48 32.62
C ALA A 486 15.01 -14.55 33.17
N ASN A 487 15.25 -15.43 34.13
CA ASN A 487 16.58 -15.62 34.71
C ASN A 487 17.45 -16.58 33.87
N GLY A 488 16.83 -17.33 32.95
CA GLY A 488 17.50 -18.34 32.13
C GLY A 488 16.50 -19.10 31.24
N PRO A 489 16.98 -20.04 30.42
CA PRO A 489 16.13 -20.88 29.58
C PRO A 489 15.25 -21.88 30.35
N SER A 490 15.54 -22.10 31.63
CA SER A 490 14.80 -23.02 32.50
C SER A 490 13.54 -22.43 33.13
N ASP A 491 13.35 -21.10 33.02
CA ASP A 491 12.18 -20.43 33.59
C ASP A 491 10.89 -20.90 32.89
N THR A 492 9.85 -21.15 33.68
CA THR A 492 8.56 -21.59 33.15
C THR A 492 7.80 -20.42 32.51
N PRO A 493 6.99 -20.67 31.45
CA PRO A 493 6.16 -19.63 30.84
C PRO A 493 5.26 -18.92 31.86
N GLU A 494 4.71 -19.62 32.83
CA GLU A 494 3.84 -19.08 33.88
C GLU A 494 4.57 -18.08 34.77
N GLU A 495 5.80 -18.38 35.19
CA GLU A 495 6.62 -17.47 35.99
C GLU A 495 6.98 -16.21 35.22
N ILE A 496 7.42 -16.37 33.97
CA ILE A 496 7.77 -15.25 33.09
C ILE A 496 6.56 -14.34 32.88
N LEU A 497 5.40 -14.91 32.54
CA LEU A 497 4.16 -14.15 32.34
C LEU A 497 3.69 -13.46 33.63
N THR A 498 3.89 -14.08 34.79
CA THR A 498 3.60 -13.45 36.09
C THR A 498 4.48 -12.23 36.32
N ARG A 499 5.79 -12.31 36.01
CA ARG A 499 6.70 -11.16 36.12
C ARG A 499 6.32 -10.05 35.15
N ILE A 500 6.06 -10.39 33.89
CA ILE A 500 5.58 -9.44 32.86
C ILE A 500 4.29 -8.75 33.32
N GLY A 501 3.29 -9.52 33.76
CA GLY A 501 2.00 -9.00 34.21
C GLY A 501 2.08 -8.14 35.47
N SER A 502 3.06 -8.40 36.34
CA SER A 502 3.32 -7.56 37.52
C SER A 502 3.97 -6.21 37.19
N GLY A 503 4.63 -6.10 36.02
CA GLY A 503 5.39 -4.92 35.62
C GLY A 503 6.65 -4.65 36.42
N LYS A 504 7.06 -5.57 37.29
CA LYS A 504 8.21 -5.39 38.16
C LYS A 504 9.44 -6.03 37.54
N PHE A 505 10.48 -5.22 37.34
CA PHE A 505 11.82 -5.64 36.95
C PHE A 505 12.84 -4.85 37.76
N THR A 506 14.04 -5.43 37.92
CA THR A 506 15.08 -4.86 38.78
C THR A 506 15.84 -3.77 38.05
N LEU A 507 15.98 -2.59 38.68
CA LEU A 507 16.81 -1.46 38.21
C LEU A 507 17.88 -1.07 39.26
N SER A 508 18.34 -2.06 40.03
CA SER A 508 19.36 -1.92 41.07
C SER A 508 20.29 -3.13 41.09
N GLY A 509 21.54 -2.95 41.52
CA GLY A 509 22.55 -4.02 41.52
C GLY A 509 23.22 -4.23 40.15
N GLY A 510 24.42 -4.79 40.17
CA GLY A 510 25.24 -4.98 38.96
C GLY A 510 25.48 -3.65 38.24
N ASN A 511 25.29 -3.64 36.91
CA ASN A 511 25.42 -2.43 36.08
C ASN A 511 24.47 -1.31 36.52
N TRP A 512 23.30 -1.63 37.08
CA TRP A 512 22.30 -0.61 37.44
C TRP A 512 22.77 0.35 38.55
N ASN A 513 23.84 0.02 39.27
CA ASN A 513 24.47 0.92 40.23
C ASN A 513 25.19 2.09 39.54
N THR A 514 25.66 1.90 38.30
CA THR A 514 26.40 2.91 37.52
C THR A 514 25.62 3.44 36.33
N VAL A 515 24.62 2.70 35.85
CA VAL A 515 23.74 3.13 34.76
C VAL A 515 22.99 4.41 35.14
N SER A 516 22.95 5.38 34.22
CA SER A 516 22.35 6.68 34.42
C SER A 516 20.85 6.61 34.75
N GLU A 517 20.38 7.54 35.59
CA GLU A 517 18.96 7.67 35.91
C GLU A 517 18.10 7.95 34.67
N THR A 518 18.67 8.65 33.67
CA THR A 518 18.00 8.87 32.38
C THR A 518 17.79 7.57 31.59
N ALA A 519 18.68 6.58 31.71
CA ALA A 519 18.48 5.28 31.08
C ALA A 519 17.39 4.49 31.80
N LYS A 520 17.42 4.48 33.14
CA LYS A 520 16.41 3.81 33.98
C LYS A 520 15.01 4.36 33.72
N ASP A 521 14.87 5.67 33.59
CA ASP A 521 13.61 6.33 33.25
C ASP A 521 13.10 5.90 31.87
N LEU A 522 13.96 5.87 30.85
CA LEU A 522 13.58 5.43 29.51
C LEU A 522 13.11 3.97 29.50
N VAL A 523 13.88 3.06 30.11
CA VAL A 523 13.53 1.64 30.23
C VAL A 523 12.19 1.48 30.94
N SER A 524 11.96 2.23 32.02
CA SER A 524 10.71 2.18 32.79
C SER A 524 9.49 2.57 31.97
N LYS A 525 9.63 3.60 31.12
CA LYS A 525 8.54 4.07 30.26
C LYS A 525 8.32 3.19 29.02
N MET A 526 9.35 2.51 28.52
CA MET A 526 9.21 1.54 27.41
C MET A 526 8.63 0.20 27.88
N LEU A 527 8.96 -0.24 29.10
CA LEU A 527 8.46 -1.48 29.72
C LEU A 527 7.25 -1.24 30.63
N HIS A 528 6.53 -0.14 30.43
CA HIS A 528 5.31 0.13 31.18
C HIS A 528 4.21 -0.88 30.81
N VAL A 529 3.59 -1.52 31.80
CA VAL A 529 2.60 -2.60 31.60
C VAL A 529 1.39 -2.13 30.82
N ASP A 530 0.87 -0.95 31.18
CA ASP A 530 -0.21 -0.30 30.45
C ASP A 530 0.32 0.27 29.11
N PRO A 531 -0.14 -0.24 27.95
CA PRO A 531 0.28 0.26 26.64
C PRO A 531 -0.04 1.74 26.41
N HIS A 532 -1.06 2.30 27.07
CA HIS A 532 -1.44 3.71 26.90
C HIS A 532 -0.48 4.69 27.58
N GLN A 533 0.25 4.22 28.60
CA GLN A 533 1.29 4.98 29.29
C GLN A 533 2.68 4.70 28.72
N ARG A 534 2.79 3.70 27.84
CA ARG A 534 4.03 3.34 27.16
C ARG A 534 4.37 4.41 26.13
N LEU A 535 5.66 4.69 25.99
CA LEU A 535 6.12 5.63 24.97
C LEU A 535 5.80 5.11 23.56
N THR A 536 5.56 6.04 22.64
CA THR A 536 5.60 5.79 21.19
C THR A 536 7.05 5.86 20.69
N ALA A 537 7.32 5.32 19.49
CA ALA A 537 8.65 5.39 18.87
C ALA A 537 9.18 6.84 18.78
N LYS A 538 8.29 7.77 18.42
CA LYS A 538 8.58 9.21 18.34
C LYS A 538 8.97 9.79 19.70
N GLN A 539 8.28 9.42 20.77
CA GLN A 539 8.61 9.87 22.12
C GLN A 539 9.93 9.27 22.64
N VAL A 540 10.25 8.02 22.27
CA VAL A 540 11.56 7.41 22.56
C VAL A 540 12.68 8.23 21.94
N LEU A 541 12.54 8.64 20.66
CA LEU A 541 13.53 9.46 19.95
C LEU A 541 13.72 10.86 20.56
N GLN A 542 12.70 11.37 21.25
CA GLN A 542 12.74 12.67 21.95
C GLN A 542 13.30 12.57 23.37
N HIS A 543 13.49 11.36 23.90
CA HIS A 543 13.94 11.16 25.26
C HIS A 543 15.35 11.74 25.49
N PRO A 544 15.66 12.36 26.65
CA PRO A 544 16.99 12.90 26.94
C PRO A 544 18.14 11.90 26.76
N TRP A 545 17.91 10.63 27.11
CA TRP A 545 18.90 9.57 26.94
C TRP A 545 19.24 9.28 25.46
N ILE A 546 18.31 9.52 24.53
CA ILE A 546 18.55 9.37 23.08
C ILE A 546 19.10 10.66 22.47
N THR A 547 18.50 11.81 22.83
CA THR A 547 18.86 13.12 22.26
C THR A 547 20.23 13.63 22.73
N GLN A 548 20.64 13.27 23.95
CA GLN A 548 21.92 13.69 24.55
C GLN A 548 22.95 12.55 24.58
N LYS A 549 22.91 11.63 23.60
CA LYS A 549 23.77 10.44 23.53
C LYS A 549 25.27 10.71 23.64
N ASP A 550 25.75 11.88 23.22
CA ASP A 550 27.17 12.26 23.33
C ASP A 550 27.62 12.59 24.76
N LYS A 551 26.68 12.83 25.68
CA LYS A 551 26.95 13.10 27.10
C LYS A 551 26.82 11.86 27.98
N LEU A 552 26.49 10.70 27.40
CA LEU A 552 26.25 9.48 28.17
C LEU A 552 27.56 8.87 28.71
N PRO A 553 27.49 8.14 29.84
CA PRO A 553 28.63 7.42 30.37
C PRO A 553 29.22 6.44 29.35
N GLN A 554 30.55 6.44 29.25
CA GLN A 554 31.33 5.50 28.43
C GLN A 554 31.96 4.38 29.28
N SER A 555 31.50 4.25 30.54
CA SER A 555 31.92 3.17 31.42
C SER A 555 31.46 1.82 30.88
N GLN A 556 32.33 0.81 31.01
CA GLN A 556 32.05 -0.53 30.53
C GLN A 556 30.86 -1.17 31.25
N LEU A 557 29.92 -1.71 30.49
CA LEU A 557 28.84 -2.55 30.99
C LEU A 557 29.30 -4.01 31.06
N SER A 558 28.96 -4.69 32.17
CA SER A 558 29.20 -6.13 32.34
C SER A 558 28.04 -6.94 31.77
N HIS A 559 28.30 -8.17 31.31
CA HIS A 559 27.29 -9.00 30.69
C HIS A 559 27.36 -10.43 31.22
N GLN A 560 26.21 -11.10 31.34
CA GLN A 560 26.18 -12.54 31.61
C GLN A 560 26.61 -13.34 30.37
N ASP A 561 26.77 -14.65 30.54
CA ASP A 561 27.07 -15.56 29.44
C ASP A 561 26.06 -15.43 28.30
N LEU A 562 26.56 -15.32 27.06
CA LEU A 562 25.75 -15.10 25.87
C LEU A 562 24.67 -16.17 25.68
N GLN A 563 24.97 -17.45 25.93
CA GLN A 563 24.01 -18.53 25.74
C GLN A 563 22.88 -18.46 26.76
N LEU A 564 23.20 -18.07 28.00
CA LEU A 564 22.20 -17.86 29.04
C LEU A 564 21.22 -16.73 28.66
N VAL A 565 21.75 -15.59 28.20
CA VAL A 565 20.94 -14.44 27.77
C VAL A 565 20.05 -14.80 26.57
N LYS A 566 20.60 -15.46 25.54
CA LYS A 566 19.82 -15.92 24.38
C LYS A 566 18.72 -16.90 24.78
N GLY A 567 19.04 -17.85 25.66
CA GLY A 567 18.08 -18.82 26.18
C GLY A 567 16.93 -18.16 26.95
N ALA A 568 17.25 -17.22 27.85
CA ALA A 568 16.27 -16.44 28.59
C ALA A 568 15.39 -15.57 27.67
N MET A 569 15.98 -14.97 26.63
CA MET A 569 15.26 -14.17 25.63
C MET A 569 14.28 -15.05 24.85
N ALA A 570 14.74 -16.22 24.37
CA ALA A 570 13.90 -17.17 23.66
C ALA A 570 12.74 -17.69 24.54
N ALA A 571 13.00 -18.00 25.81
CA ALA A 571 11.97 -18.38 26.78
C ALA A 571 10.94 -17.25 26.98
N THR A 572 11.37 -16.00 27.04
CA THR A 572 10.50 -14.83 27.17
C THR A 572 9.54 -14.68 25.99
N TYR A 573 10.05 -14.72 24.77
CA TYR A 573 9.21 -14.63 23.56
C TYR A 573 8.35 -15.88 23.35
N SER A 574 8.83 -17.06 23.74
CA SER A 574 8.04 -18.30 23.72
C SER A 574 6.84 -18.19 24.67
N ALA A 575 7.05 -17.70 25.90
CA ALA A 575 5.99 -17.50 26.88
C ALA A 575 4.93 -16.49 26.39
N LEU A 576 5.37 -15.36 25.81
CA LEU A 576 4.48 -14.34 25.23
C LEU A 576 3.62 -14.87 24.07
N ASN A 577 4.17 -15.78 23.27
CA ASN A 577 3.46 -16.36 22.12
C ASN A 577 2.68 -17.64 22.47
N SER A 578 2.87 -18.19 23.68
CA SER A 578 2.20 -19.41 24.10
C SER A 578 0.74 -19.13 24.49
N SER A 579 -0.19 -19.73 23.75
CA SER A 579 -1.61 -19.80 24.13
C SER A 579 -1.93 -21.21 24.59
N LYS A 580 -2.76 -21.36 25.64
CA LYS A 580 -3.34 -22.67 25.98
C LYS A 580 -4.01 -23.24 24.72
N PRO A 581 -3.73 -24.49 24.33
CA PRO A 581 -4.33 -25.08 23.15
C PRO A 581 -5.85 -25.00 23.26
N THR A 582 -6.51 -24.59 22.18
CA THR A 582 -7.96 -24.53 22.14
C THR A 582 -8.52 -25.93 22.45
N PRO A 583 -9.57 -26.03 23.30
CA PRO A 583 -10.16 -27.32 23.61
C PRO A 583 -10.58 -28.03 22.32
N GLN A 584 -10.28 -29.32 22.22
CA GLN A 584 -10.77 -30.10 21.08
C GLN A 584 -12.30 -30.11 21.11
N LEU A 585 -12.91 -29.89 19.93
CA LEU A 585 -14.35 -29.99 19.77
C LEU A 585 -14.78 -31.40 20.20
N LYS A 586 -15.74 -31.47 21.12
CA LYS A 586 -16.32 -32.74 21.53
C LYS A 586 -17.22 -33.29 20.42
N PRO A 587 -17.50 -34.60 20.40
CA PRO A 587 -18.46 -35.19 19.46
C PRO A 587 -19.79 -34.43 19.45
N ILE A 588 -20.49 -34.40 18.31
CA ILE A 588 -21.72 -33.62 18.11
C ILE A 588 -22.78 -33.98 19.17
N GLU A 589 -22.80 -35.23 19.62
CA GLU A 589 -23.66 -35.79 20.65
C GLU A 589 -23.44 -35.16 22.03
N SER A 590 -22.34 -34.43 22.22
CA SER A 590 -22.04 -33.66 23.43
C SER A 590 -22.83 -32.34 23.47
N SER A 591 -23.41 -31.92 22.34
CA SER A 591 -24.29 -30.77 22.26
C SER A 591 -25.70 -31.15 22.73
N ILE A 592 -26.21 -30.43 23.74
CA ILE A 592 -27.57 -30.61 24.28
C ILE A 592 -28.62 -30.46 23.16
N LEU A 593 -28.38 -29.56 22.20
CA LEU A 593 -29.26 -29.36 21.06
C LEU A 593 -29.27 -30.58 20.11
N ALA A 594 -28.10 -31.20 19.89
CA ALA A 594 -28.00 -32.41 19.09
C ALA A 594 -28.67 -33.60 19.80
N GLN A 595 -28.50 -33.73 21.12
CA GLN A 595 -29.17 -34.77 21.92
C GLN A 595 -30.70 -34.65 21.83
N ARG A 596 -31.24 -33.42 21.87
CA ARG A 596 -32.69 -33.16 21.69
C ARG A 596 -33.20 -33.60 20.32
N ARG A 597 -32.41 -33.37 19.25
CA ARG A 597 -32.76 -33.76 17.88
C ARG A 597 -32.70 -35.27 17.66
N VAL A 598 -31.72 -35.95 18.27
CA VAL A 598 -31.58 -37.41 18.18
C VAL A 598 -32.67 -38.13 18.98
N ARG A 599 -33.12 -37.57 20.12
CA ARG A 599 -34.12 -38.20 21.00
C ARG A 599 -35.59 -37.80 20.75
N LYS A 600 -35.89 -36.89 19.80
CA LYS A 600 -37.25 -36.36 19.54
C LYS A 600 -38.04 -35.98 20.82
N LEU A 601 -37.38 -35.41 21.83
CA LEU A 601 -38.06 -35.03 23.07
C LEU A 601 -38.69 -33.62 22.93
N PRO A 602 -39.96 -33.41 23.37
CA PRO A 602 -40.62 -32.12 23.29
C PRO A 602 -40.03 -31.10 24.27
N SER A 603 -40.20 -29.82 23.95
CA SER A 603 -39.41 -28.69 24.42
C SER A 603 -39.57 -28.27 25.91
N THR A 604 -40.21 -29.07 26.76
CA THR A 604 -40.64 -28.64 28.12
C THR A 604 -40.17 -29.50 29.29
N THR A 605 -39.24 -30.43 29.13
CA THR A 605 -38.73 -31.22 30.27
C THR A 605 -37.34 -30.74 30.68
N LEU A 606 -37.29 -29.97 31.77
CA LEU A 606 -36.11 -29.74 32.61
C LEU A 606 -35.98 -30.87 33.62
#